data_AF-A0A1D8P434-F1
#
_entry.id   AF-A0A1D8P434-F1
#
_cell.length_a   1.000
_cell.length_b   1.000
_cell.length_c   1.000
_cell.angle_alpha   90.00
_cell.angle_beta   90.00
_cell.angle_gamma   90.00
#
_symmetry.space_group_name_H-M   'P 1'
#
loop_
_entity.id
_entity.type
_entity.pdbx_description
1 polymer ?
#
loop_
_entity_poly.entity_id
_entity_poly.type
_entity_poly.pdbx_seq_one_letter_code
_entity_poly.pdbx_strand_id
1 'polypeptide(L)'
;MRIEEYNRITKEENVLDFGTLKETKKQLGINNLTELESEIDRIIAENKIQKPELHNKPNSEETNFYRIDLNSDQIEIIVSMFGDLEVGNLGRNYESTYSARFFAKMLDKWNDLPDYR
;
A
#
# COMPACT_ATOMS: atom_id res chain seq x y z
N MET A 1 -19.63 8.17 -9.51
CA MET A 1 -19.60 7.92 -8.04
C MET A 1 -19.63 9.25 -7.29
N ARG A 2 -20.33 9.31 -6.14
CA ARG A 2 -20.47 10.54 -5.33
C ARG A 2 -19.25 10.78 -4.42
N ILE A 3 -19.01 12.03 -4.02
CA ILE A 3 -17.85 12.38 -3.14
C ILE A 3 -17.94 11.68 -1.78
N GLU A 4 -19.13 11.63 -1.17
CA GLU A 4 -19.36 10.96 0.11
C GLU A 4 -19.04 9.46 0.04
N GLU A 5 -19.48 8.81 -1.03
CA GLU A 5 -19.24 7.40 -1.31
C GLU A 5 -17.75 7.11 -1.50
N TYR A 6 -17.05 7.95 -2.27
CA TYR A 6 -15.60 7.85 -2.43
C TYR A 6 -14.86 7.98 -1.11
N ASN A 7 -15.19 9.01 -0.32
CA ASN A 7 -14.54 9.26 0.95
C ASN A 7 -14.76 8.09 1.93
N ARG A 8 -15.95 7.48 1.94
CA ARG A 8 -16.24 6.28 2.73
C ARG A 8 -15.35 5.11 2.31
N ILE A 9 -15.35 4.78 1.01
CA ILE A 9 -14.55 3.67 0.45
C ILE A 9 -13.07 3.86 0.80
N THR A 10 -12.50 5.04 0.52
CA THR A 10 -11.06 5.30 0.74
C THR A 10 -10.62 5.35 2.20
N LYS A 11 -11.57 5.33 3.16
CA LYS A 11 -11.27 5.39 4.60
C LYS A 11 -11.60 4.10 5.34
N GLU A 12 -12.60 3.36 4.88
CA GLU A 12 -13.20 2.25 5.63
C GLU A 12 -13.00 0.88 4.97
N GLU A 13 -12.57 0.84 3.70
CA GLU A 13 -12.36 -0.42 2.96
C GLU A 13 -10.85 -0.69 2.77
N ASN A 14 -10.51 -1.90 2.30
CA ASN A 14 -9.13 -2.27 1.99
C ASN A 14 -8.63 -1.49 0.77
N VAL A 15 -8.06 -0.31 1.03
CA VAL A 15 -7.72 0.66 0.00
C VAL A 15 -6.37 1.27 0.27
N LEU A 16 -5.50 1.26 -0.73
CA LEU A 16 -4.18 1.91 -0.66
C LEU A 16 -4.01 2.93 -1.78
N ASP A 17 -3.22 3.96 -1.49
CA ASP A 17 -2.83 4.97 -2.46
C ASP A 17 -1.76 4.43 -3.43
N PHE A 18 -1.67 5.05 -4.60
CA PHE A 18 -0.71 4.69 -5.64
C PHE A 18 0.75 4.66 -5.15
N GLY A 19 1.16 5.61 -4.31
CA GLY A 19 2.53 5.70 -3.80
C GLY A 19 2.89 4.49 -2.96
N THR A 20 1.95 4.03 -2.12
CA THR A 20 2.10 2.82 -1.31
C THR A 20 2.25 1.58 -2.19
N LEU A 21 1.39 1.39 -3.20
CA LEU A 21 1.49 0.23 -4.09
C LEU A 21 2.78 0.24 -4.92
N LYS A 22 3.18 1.41 -5.42
CA LYS A 22 4.41 1.56 -6.19
C LYS A 22 5.65 1.18 -5.38
N GLU A 23 5.75 1.65 -4.14
CA GLU A 23 6.88 1.29 -3.29
C GLU A 23 6.81 -0.19 -2.86
N THR A 24 5.61 -0.71 -2.56
CA THR A 24 5.42 -2.13 -2.25
C THR A 24 5.93 -3.01 -3.39
N LYS A 25 5.49 -2.73 -4.63
CA LYS A 25 5.96 -3.43 -5.82
C LYS A 25 7.49 -3.43 -5.92
N LYS A 26 8.11 -2.26 -5.77
CA LYS A 26 9.57 -2.12 -5.83
C LYS A 26 10.27 -2.99 -4.78
N GLN A 27 9.77 -3.01 -3.56
CA GLN A 27 10.37 -3.83 -2.50
C GLN A 27 10.15 -5.32 -2.72
N LEU A 28 8.98 -5.74 -3.25
CA LEU A 28 8.74 -7.13 -3.64
C LEU A 28 9.74 -7.59 -4.72
N GLY A 29 10.01 -6.75 -5.71
CA GLY A 29 11.02 -7.03 -6.75
C GLY A 29 12.44 -7.15 -6.18
N ILE A 30 12.83 -6.28 -5.24
CA ILE A 30 14.14 -6.35 -4.56
C ILE A 30 14.28 -7.65 -3.75
N ASN A 31 13.19 -8.12 -3.14
CA ASN A 31 13.15 -9.33 -2.33
C ASN A 31 12.80 -10.60 -3.14
N ASN A 32 12.71 -10.50 -4.47
CA ASN A 32 12.37 -11.59 -5.39
C ASN A 32 11.01 -12.27 -5.10
N LEU A 33 10.04 -11.52 -4.57
CA LEU A 33 8.67 -11.98 -4.33
C LEU A 33 7.80 -11.74 -5.58
N THR A 34 8.18 -12.35 -6.70
CA THR A 34 7.65 -12.03 -8.04
C THR A 34 6.17 -12.31 -8.24
N GLU A 35 5.62 -13.30 -7.54
CA GLU A 35 4.18 -13.61 -7.60
C GLU A 35 3.37 -12.46 -7.00
N LEU A 36 3.72 -12.01 -5.79
CA LEU A 36 3.09 -10.85 -5.16
C LEU A 36 3.34 -9.57 -5.95
N GLU A 37 4.52 -9.40 -6.53
CA GLU A 37 4.80 -8.25 -7.40
C GLU A 37 3.80 -8.18 -8.58
N SER A 38 3.53 -9.33 -9.20
CA SER A 38 2.56 -9.45 -10.31
C SER A 38 1.13 -9.16 -9.85
N GLU A 39 0.77 -9.58 -8.64
CA GLU A 39 -0.53 -9.24 -8.04
C GLU A 39 -0.69 -7.73 -7.80
N ILE A 40 0.37 -7.04 -7.36
CA ILE A 40 0.34 -5.58 -7.23
C ILE A 40 0.18 -4.91 -8.60
N ASP A 41 0.81 -5.43 -9.65
CA ASP A 41 0.61 -4.94 -11.01
C ASP A 41 -0.84 -5.12 -11.50
N ARG A 42 -1.45 -6.29 -11.25
CA ARG A 42 -2.87 -6.52 -11.52
C ARG A 42 -3.76 -5.51 -10.80
N ILE A 43 -3.52 -5.29 -9.50
CA ILE A 43 -4.29 -4.32 -8.69
C ILE A 43 -4.18 -2.90 -9.25
N ILE A 44 -2.99 -2.46 -9.64
CA ILE A 44 -2.79 -1.13 -10.23
C ILE A 44 -3.50 -1.01 -11.58
N ALA A 45 -3.52 -2.07 -12.38
CA ALA A 45 -4.17 -2.06 -13.69
C ALA A 45 -5.70 -2.11 -13.61
N GLU A 46 -6.25 -2.91 -12.70
CA GLU A 46 -7.66 -3.33 -12.74
C GLU A 46 -8.50 -2.77 -11.58
N ASN A 47 -7.90 -2.56 -10.40
CA ASN A 47 -8.65 -2.30 -9.16
C ASN A 47 -8.68 -0.82 -8.76
N LYS A 48 -8.45 0.07 -9.73
CA LYS A 48 -8.53 1.52 -9.50
C LYS A 48 -9.94 1.92 -9.09
N ILE A 49 -10.04 2.62 -7.96
CA ILE A 49 -11.31 3.21 -7.52
C ILE A 49 -11.57 4.42 -8.42
N GLN A 50 -12.75 4.43 -9.07
CA GLN A 50 -13.18 5.56 -9.87
C GLN A 50 -13.17 6.82 -9.00
N LYS A 51 -12.78 7.97 -9.54
CA LYS A 51 -12.86 9.25 -8.80
C LYS A 51 -14.24 9.91 -8.99
N PRO A 52 -14.69 10.75 -8.04
CA PRO A 52 -15.85 11.60 -8.28
C PRO A 52 -15.58 12.59 -9.42
N GLU A 53 -16.62 13.00 -10.14
CA GLU A 53 -16.51 13.93 -11.27
C GLU A 53 -15.87 15.28 -10.89
N LEU A 54 -16.14 15.77 -9.68
CA LEU A 54 -15.61 17.04 -9.16
C LEU A 54 -14.33 16.87 -8.34
N HIS A 55 -13.57 15.79 -8.52
CA HIS A 55 -12.29 15.63 -7.83
C HIS A 55 -11.29 16.72 -8.25
N ASN A 56 -10.61 17.36 -7.30
CA ASN A 56 -9.69 18.48 -7.56
C ASN A 56 -8.54 18.14 -8.54
N LYS A 57 -8.19 16.86 -8.67
CA LYS A 57 -7.16 16.35 -9.60
C LYS A 57 -7.66 15.06 -10.26
N PRO A 58 -8.58 15.11 -11.22
CA PRO A 58 -9.23 13.91 -11.74
C PRO A 58 -8.26 13.03 -12.53
N ASN A 59 -7.30 13.64 -13.24
CA ASN A 59 -6.37 12.95 -14.13
C ASN A 59 -5.00 12.64 -13.50
N SER A 60 -4.78 12.98 -12.23
CA SER A 60 -3.48 12.73 -11.57
C SER A 60 -3.42 11.32 -11.00
N GLU A 61 -2.47 10.52 -11.49
CA GLU A 61 -2.27 9.14 -11.05
C GLU A 61 -1.83 9.03 -9.59
N GLU A 62 -1.00 9.97 -9.12
CA GLU A 62 -0.50 10.03 -7.74
C GLU A 62 -1.60 10.18 -6.68
N THR A 63 -2.80 10.58 -7.09
CA THR A 63 -3.96 10.71 -6.20
C THR A 63 -4.99 9.60 -6.38
N ASN A 64 -4.64 8.55 -7.13
CA ASN A 64 -5.49 7.37 -7.26
C ASN A 64 -5.39 6.50 -6.01
N PHE A 65 -6.52 5.89 -5.68
CA PHE A 65 -6.63 4.82 -4.70
C PHE A 65 -7.07 3.54 -5.41
N TYR A 66 -6.67 2.40 -4.85
CA TYR A 66 -6.92 1.08 -5.41
C TYR A 66 -7.48 0.17 -4.34
N ARG A 67 -8.47 -0.64 -4.72
CA ARG A 67 -8.99 -1.67 -3.83
C ARG A 67 -8.01 -2.84 -3.78
N ILE A 68 -7.70 -3.29 -2.57
CA ILE A 68 -6.85 -4.43 -2.31
C ILE A 68 -7.74 -5.66 -2.14
N ASP A 69 -7.52 -6.66 -2.97
CA ASP A 69 -8.24 -7.93 -2.99
C ASP A 69 -7.30 -9.13 -2.78
N LEU A 70 -6.15 -8.87 -2.15
CA LEU A 70 -5.22 -9.90 -1.70
C LEU A 70 -5.82 -10.65 -0.50
N ASN A 71 -5.50 -11.93 -0.38
CA ASN A 71 -5.87 -12.69 0.80
C ASN A 71 -4.96 -12.34 2.01
N SER A 72 -5.36 -12.77 3.21
CA SER A 72 -4.65 -12.49 4.46
C SER A 72 -3.20 -12.97 4.44
N ASP A 73 -2.92 -14.14 3.85
CA ASP A 73 -1.57 -14.71 3.81
C ASP A 73 -0.66 -13.89 2.90
N GLN A 74 -1.19 -13.39 1.78
CA GLN A 74 -0.47 -12.49 0.88
C GLN A 74 -0.18 -11.14 1.57
N ILE A 75 -1.14 -10.62 2.34
CA ILE A 75 -0.95 -9.39 3.12
C ILE A 75 0.09 -9.60 4.22
N GLU A 76 0.05 -10.72 4.94
CA GLU A 76 1.03 -11.09 5.98
C GLU A 76 2.45 -11.11 5.44
N ILE A 77 2.67 -11.65 4.24
CA ILE A 77 4.00 -11.66 3.61
C ILE A 77 4.50 -10.23 3.37
N ILE A 78 3.63 -9.33 2.91
CA ILE A 78 3.98 -7.92 2.68
C ILE A 78 4.27 -7.19 4.00
N VAL A 79 3.43 -7.43 5.02
CA VAL A 79 3.61 -6.90 6.38
C VAL A 79 4.95 -7.35 6.95
N SER A 80 5.22 -8.66 6.94
CA SER A 80 6.49 -9.24 7.41
C SER A 80 7.69 -8.63 6.67
N MET A 81 7.62 -8.51 5.34
CA MET A 81 8.67 -7.86 4.55
C MET A 81 8.94 -6.42 5.00
N PHE A 82 7.90 -5.60 5.22
CA PHE A 82 8.10 -4.22 5.66
C PHE A 82 8.60 -4.12 7.11
N GLY A 83 8.22 -5.05 7.99
CA GLY A 83 8.80 -5.18 9.33
C GLY A 83 10.29 -5.47 9.30
N ASP A 84 10.71 -6.42 8.46
CA ASP A 84 12.13 -6.74 8.26
C ASP A 84 12.90 -5.54 7.68
N LEU A 85 12.31 -4.82 6.72
CA LEU A 85 12.89 -3.60 6.15
C LEU A 85 13.02 -2.48 7.19
N GLU A 86 12.02 -2.28 8.05
CA GLU A 86 12.10 -1.31 9.14
C GLU A 86 13.28 -1.63 10.07
N VAL A 87 13.32 -2.86 10.60
CA VAL A 87 14.35 -3.30 11.55
C VAL A 87 15.74 -3.28 10.90
N GLY A 88 15.85 -3.75 9.65
CA GLY A 88 17.09 -3.77 8.89
C GLY A 88 17.64 -2.38 8.55
N ASN A 89 16.84 -1.32 8.70
CA ASN A 89 17.24 0.06 8.45
C ASN A 89 17.42 0.89 9.74
N LEU A 90 17.39 0.27 10.92
CA LEU A 90 17.74 0.96 12.16
C LEU A 90 19.22 1.40 12.17
N GLY A 91 19.50 2.44 12.95
CA GLY A 91 20.85 2.93 13.15
C GLY A 91 21.68 2.01 14.02
N ARG A 92 22.97 2.36 14.21
CA ARG A 92 23.93 1.50 14.92
C ARG A 92 23.57 1.28 16.40
N ASN A 93 22.80 2.18 17.00
CA ASN A 93 22.32 2.07 18.38
C ASN A 93 20.82 1.73 18.41
N TYR A 94 20.29 1.11 17.35
CA TYR A 94 18.88 0.77 17.19
C TYR A 94 17.96 2.00 17.14
N GLU A 95 18.50 3.18 16.88
CA GLU A 95 17.72 4.39 16.70
C GLU A 95 16.97 4.38 15.36
N SER A 96 15.75 4.91 15.37
CA SER A 96 14.93 4.98 14.15
C SER A 96 15.50 6.01 13.16
N THR A 97 15.94 5.52 11.99
CA THR A 97 16.47 6.35 10.90
C THR A 97 15.34 6.92 10.03
N TYR A 98 15.69 7.72 9.00
CA TYR A 98 14.70 8.13 8.01
C TYR A 98 14.08 6.92 7.28
N SER A 99 14.92 5.97 6.83
CA SER A 99 14.47 4.78 6.11
C SER A 99 13.65 3.85 7.00
N ALA A 100 14.07 3.63 8.25
CA ALA A 100 13.29 2.83 9.20
C ALA A 100 11.89 3.42 9.40
N ARG A 101 11.79 4.74 9.67
CA ARG A 101 10.48 5.42 9.79
C ARG A 101 9.65 5.37 8.52
N PHE A 102 10.29 5.38 7.36
CA PHE A 102 9.58 5.25 6.10
C PHE A 102 8.97 3.85 5.95
N PHE A 103 9.73 2.79 6.22
CA PHE A 103 9.23 1.43 6.17
C PHE A 103 8.21 1.13 7.28
N ALA A 104 8.38 1.68 8.48
CA ALA A 104 7.36 1.63 9.54
C ALA A 104 6.01 2.21 9.07
N LYS A 105 6.02 3.35 8.36
CA LYS A 105 4.79 3.91 7.79
C LYS A 105 4.17 3.04 6.70
N MET A 106 4.99 2.32 5.93
CA MET A 106 4.48 1.37 4.92
C MET A 106 3.86 0.16 5.61
N LEU A 107 4.53 -0.36 6.64
CA LEU A 107 4.03 -1.42 7.50
C LEU A 107 2.68 -1.06 8.12
N ASP A 108 2.57 0.12 8.75
CA ASP A 108 1.32 0.62 9.34
C ASP A 108 0.17 0.61 8.32
N LYS A 109 0.40 1.11 7.10
CA LYS A 109 -0.63 1.14 6.06
C LYS A 109 -1.16 -0.25 5.68
N TRP A 110 -0.30 -1.26 5.63
CA TRP A 110 -0.71 -2.64 5.33
C TRP A 110 -1.38 -3.30 6.55
N ASN A 111 -0.86 -3.07 7.75
CA ASN A 111 -1.46 -3.56 9.01
C ASN A 111 -2.85 -2.96 9.29
N ASP A 112 -3.10 -1.74 8.82
CA ASP A 112 -4.35 -1.04 9.04
C ASP A 112 -5.48 -1.47 8.10
N LEU A 113 -5.20 -2.35 7.12
CA LEU A 113 -6.22 -2.89 6.23
C LEU A 113 -7.26 -3.71 7.03
N PRO A 114 -8.57 -3.41 6.89
CA PRO A 114 -9.63 -4.13 7.58
C PRO A 114 -9.58 -5.66 7.50
N ASP A 115 -9.25 -6.24 6.34
CA ASP A 115 -9.28 -7.70 6.12
C ASP A 115 -8.09 -8.45 6.73
N TYR A 116 -7.09 -7.71 7.22
CA TYR A 116 -5.92 -8.28 7.90
C TYR A 116 -6.06 -8.26 9.44
N ARG A 117 -7.09 -7.59 9.97
CA ARG A 117 -7.33 -7.46 11.42
C ARG A 117 -8.23 -8.54 12.01
#